data_AF-A0A7J2R0I9-F1
#
_entry.id   AF-A0A7J2R0I9-F1
#
_cell.length_a   1.000
_cell.length_b   1.000
_cell.length_c   1.000
_cell.angle_alpha   90.00
_cell.angle_beta   90.00
_cell.angle_gamma   90.00
#
_symmetry.space_group_name_H-M   'P 1'
#
loop_
_entity.id
_entity.type
_entity.pdbx_description
1 polymer ?
#
loop_
_entity_poly.entity_id
_entity_poly.type
_entity_poly.pdbx_seq_one_letter_code
_entity_poly.pdbx_strand_id
1 'polypeptide(L)'
;MYFLTVWLKEEDSDEQKNNIISLIEEHVKTYCKSEILDKKFSSSGRRMTVSLPCDVSEFNCTQKNNTIIDLINELETKTNRAARAKAKCKGD
;
A
#
# COMPACT_ATOMS: atom_id res chain seq x y z
N MET A 1 -2.87 10.50 6.87
CA MET A 1 -2.58 9.09 6.55
C MET A 1 -2.96 8.77 5.10
N TYR A 2 -2.15 8.01 4.37
CA TYR A 2 -2.54 7.43 3.07
C TYR A 2 -3.04 6.00 3.29
N PHE A 3 -4.15 5.64 2.67
CA PHE A 3 -4.68 4.27 2.74
C PHE A 3 -4.55 3.62 1.38
N LEU A 4 -3.78 2.55 1.28
CA LEU A 4 -3.70 1.71 0.09
C LEU A 4 -4.56 0.47 0.33
N THR A 5 -5.53 0.23 -0.54
CA THR A 5 -6.38 -0.96 -0.51
C THR A 5 -6.04 -1.84 -1.71
N VAL A 6 -5.77 -3.10 -1.45
CA VAL A 6 -5.56 -4.15 -2.45
C VAL A 6 -6.73 -5.11 -2.41
N TRP A 7 -7.32 -5.41 -3.58
CA TRP A 7 -8.38 -6.40 -3.72
C TRP A 7 -7.76 -7.77 -3.96
N LEU A 8 -7.95 -8.65 -2.99
CA LEU A 8 -7.47 -10.03 -3.00
C LEU A 8 -8.51 -10.94 -3.66
N LYS A 9 -8.05 -12.02 -4.27
CA LYS A 9 -8.90 -13.12 -4.72
C LYS A 9 -9.13 -14.10 -3.57
N GLU A 10 -10.24 -14.83 -3.64
CA GLU A 10 -10.57 -15.83 -2.63
C GLU A 10 -9.56 -16.99 -2.60
N GLU A 11 -8.97 -17.30 -3.76
CA GLU A 11 -7.93 -18.30 -3.94
C GLU A 11 -6.51 -17.80 -3.57
N ASP A 12 -6.35 -16.55 -3.13
CA ASP A 12 -5.02 -16.04 -2.76
C ASP A 12 -4.45 -16.84 -1.59
N SER A 13 -3.32 -17.51 -1.84
CA SER A 13 -2.57 -18.21 -0.81
C SER A 13 -1.95 -17.21 0.18
N ASP A 14 -1.60 -17.68 1.37
CA ASP A 14 -0.93 -16.81 2.35
C ASP A 14 0.44 -16.36 1.85
N GLU A 15 1.11 -17.16 1.01
CA GLU A 15 2.34 -16.77 0.31
C GLU A 15 2.10 -15.59 -0.65
N GLN A 16 1.02 -15.63 -1.44
CA GLN A 16 0.66 -14.51 -2.33
C GLN A 16 0.34 -13.25 -1.53
N LYS A 17 -0.41 -13.37 -0.44
CA LYS A 17 -0.69 -12.23 0.46
C LYS A 17 0.59 -11.65 1.06
N ASN A 18 1.51 -12.51 1.50
CA ASN A 18 2.79 -12.08 2.03
C ASN A 18 3.65 -11.41 0.97
N ASN A 19 3.68 -11.92 -0.26
CA ASN A 19 4.39 -11.28 -1.37
C ASN A 19 3.84 -9.87 -1.67
N ILE A 20 2.51 -9.70 -1.68
CA ILE A 20 1.87 -8.37 -1.82
C ILE A 20 2.31 -7.44 -0.69
N ILE A 21 2.34 -7.91 0.55
CA ILE A 21 2.79 -7.11 1.70
C ILE A 21 4.27 -6.72 1.54
N SER A 22 5.14 -7.67 1.21
CA SER A 22 6.57 -7.41 1.03
C SER A 22 6.83 -6.36 -0.05
N LEU A 23 6.09 -6.40 -1.17
CA LEU A 23 6.20 -5.39 -2.22
C LEU A 23 5.84 -3.98 -1.70
N ILE A 24 4.77 -3.89 -0.90
CA ILE A 24 4.39 -2.62 -0.28
C ILE A 24 5.46 -2.15 0.71
N GLU A 25 5.97 -3.05 1.56
CA GLU A 25 7.01 -2.73 2.54
C GLU A 25 8.31 -2.25 1.87
N GLU A 26 8.76 -2.94 0.83
CA GLU A 26 9.94 -2.56 0.05
C GLU A 26 9.78 -1.18 -0.57
N HIS A 27 8.61 -0.90 -1.16
CA HIS A 27 8.31 0.39 -1.75
C HIS A 27 8.28 1.51 -0.70
N VAL A 28 7.61 1.26 0.42
CA VAL A 28 7.51 2.23 1.53
C VAL A 28 8.88 2.50 2.14
N LYS A 29 9.71 1.47 2.28
CA LYS A 29 11.08 1.65 2.78
C LYS A 29 11.95 2.44 1.80
N THR A 30 11.85 2.14 0.51
CA THR A 30 12.66 2.77 -0.54
C THR A 30 12.29 4.24 -0.74
N TYR A 31 11.00 4.53 -0.89
CA TYR A 31 10.54 5.86 -1.26
C TYR A 31 10.08 6.71 -0.06
N CYS A 32 9.61 6.07 1.02
CA CYS A 32 9.16 6.79 2.22
C CYS A 32 10.22 6.81 3.32
N LYS A 33 11.31 6.03 3.22
CA LYS A 33 12.25 5.82 4.32
C LYS A 33 11.54 5.48 5.64
N SER A 34 10.46 4.72 5.54
CA SER A 34 9.55 4.45 6.64
C SER A 34 8.98 3.03 6.51
N GLU A 35 7.97 2.71 7.33
CA GLU A 35 7.34 1.40 7.40
C GLU A 35 5.81 1.54 7.33
N ILE A 36 5.12 0.43 7.05
CA ILE A 36 3.65 0.38 7.09
C ILE A 36 3.20 0.62 8.54
N LEU A 37 2.28 1.57 8.74
CA LEU A 37 1.80 1.94 10.07
C LEU A 37 0.77 0.96 10.65
N ASP A 38 -0.09 0.42 9.79
CA ASP A 38 -1.15 -0.52 10.17
C ASP A 38 -1.52 -1.37 8.95
N LYS A 39 -1.91 -2.63 9.17
CA LYS A 39 -2.47 -3.50 8.12
C LYS A 39 -3.74 -4.17 8.62
N LYS A 40 -4.78 -4.12 7.81
CA LYS A 40 -6.08 -4.73 8.12
C LYS A 40 -6.59 -5.55 6.96
N PHE A 41 -6.96 -6.79 7.25
CA PHE A 41 -7.72 -7.62 6.33
C PHE A 41 -9.21 -7.42 6.61
N SER A 42 -10.01 -7.35 5.56
CA SER A 42 -11.47 -7.41 5.70
C SER A 42 -11.89 -8.78 6.25
N SER A 43 -13.04 -8.83 6.91
CA SER A 43 -13.61 -10.08 7.46
C SER A 43 -13.78 -11.19 6.43
N SER A 44 -13.99 -10.83 5.14
CA SER A 44 -14.10 -11.79 4.04
C SER A 44 -12.74 -12.22 3.46
N GLY A 45 -11.63 -11.65 3.91
CA GLY A 45 -10.29 -11.89 3.35
C GLY A 45 -10.06 -11.32 1.94
N ARG A 46 -11.09 -10.81 1.26
CA ARG A 46 -11.02 -10.32 -0.14
C ARG A 46 -10.41 -8.94 -0.29
N ARG A 47 -10.08 -8.26 0.80
CA ARG A 47 -9.48 -6.93 0.79
C ARG A 47 -8.43 -6.81 1.89
N MET A 48 -7.32 -6.19 1.55
CA MET A 48 -6.30 -5.75 2.49
C MET A 48 -6.18 -4.23 2.38
N THR A 49 -6.23 -3.54 3.50
CA THR A 49 -5.96 -2.11 3.59
C THR A 49 -4.72 -1.90 4.44
N VAL A 50 -3.75 -1.19 3.90
CA VAL A 50 -2.54 -0.76 4.61
C VAL A 50 -2.58 0.74 4.81
N SER A 51 -2.15 1.16 6.00
CA SER A 51 -1.98 2.56 6.36
C SER A 51 -0.52 2.94 6.14
N LEU A 52 -0.31 3.90 5.25
CA LEU A 52 1.01 4.44 4.94
C LEU A 52 1.20 5.77 5.67
N PRO A 53 2.44 6.07 6.09
CA PRO A 53 2.76 7.36 6.68
C PRO A 53 2.41 8.49 5.70
N CYS A 54 1.79 9.54 6.23
CA CYS A 54 1.70 10.82 5.50
C CYS A 54 2.89 11.66 5.89
N ASP A 55 3.48 12.26 4.88
CA ASP A 55 4.62 13.16 4.99
C ASP A 55 4.35 14.30 6.00
N VAL A 56 5.08 14.30 7.12
CA VAL A 56 5.68 15.53 7.67
C VAL A 56 6.84 15.90 6.75
N SER A 57 7.20 17.18 6.67
CA SER A 57 8.15 17.83 5.73
C SER A 57 9.50 17.14 5.45
N GLU A 58 9.85 16.07 6.16
CA GLU A 58 11.06 15.26 6.01
C GLU A 58 10.89 13.97 5.18
N PHE A 59 9.65 13.55 4.92
CA PHE A 59 9.32 12.38 4.09
C PHE A 59 8.49 12.87 2.90
N ASN A 60 8.62 12.26 1.72
CA ASN A 60 8.05 12.79 0.47
C ASN A 60 7.28 11.73 -0.32
N CYS A 61 6.79 10.73 0.40
CA CYS A 61 6.37 9.47 -0.20
C CYS A 61 4.98 9.51 -0.81
N THR A 62 4.16 10.47 -0.39
CA THR A 62 2.74 10.45 -0.67
C THR A 62 2.24 11.74 -1.32
N GLN A 63 2.97 12.86 -1.16
CA GLN A 63 2.67 14.11 -1.84
C GLN A 63 3.03 14.08 -3.34
N LYS A 64 3.96 13.22 -3.77
CA LYS A 64 4.20 12.97 -5.20
C LYS A 64 3.30 11.84 -5.67
N ASN A 65 2.14 12.20 -6.25
CA ASN A 65 1.18 11.25 -6.86
C ASN A 65 1.85 10.13 -7.68
N ASN A 66 2.98 10.41 -8.34
CA ASN A 66 3.72 9.44 -9.15
C ASN A 66 4.16 8.21 -8.34
N THR A 67 4.67 8.37 -7.12
CA THR A 67 5.23 7.25 -6.33
C THR A 67 4.16 6.25 -5.87
N ILE A 68 2.95 6.74 -5.56
CA ILE A 68 1.82 5.87 -5.19
C ILE A 68 1.18 5.23 -6.43
N ILE A 69 1.14 5.95 -7.56
CA ILE A 69 0.72 5.38 -8.83
C ILE A 69 1.69 4.27 -9.28
N ASP A 70 2.99 4.46 -9.12
CA ASP A 70 4.01 3.46 -9.41
C ASP A 70 3.82 2.21 -8.56
N LEU A 71 3.56 2.36 -7.26
CA LEU A 71 3.22 1.23 -6.37
C LEU A 71 1.96 0.48 -6.83
N ILE A 72 0.90 1.21 -7.19
CA ILE A 72 -0.34 0.61 -7.70
C ILE A 72 -0.06 -0.18 -8.99
N ASN A 73 0.67 0.42 -9.93
CA ASN A 73 1.03 -0.23 -11.19
C ASN A 73 1.89 -1.47 -10.96
N GLU A 74 2.86 -1.40 -10.04
CA GLU A 74 3.73 -2.52 -9.70
C GLU A 74 2.93 -3.67 -9.06
N LEU A 75 2.01 -3.37 -8.14
CA LEU A 75 1.11 -4.36 -7.55
C LEU A 75 0.22 -5.00 -8.61
N GLU A 76 -0.41 -4.19 -9.46
CA GLU A 76 -1.29 -4.68 -10.53
C GLU A 76 -0.51 -5.56 -11.53
N THR A 77 0.72 -5.18 -11.89
CA THR A 77 1.55 -5.91 -12.85
C THR A 77 2.15 -7.19 -12.25
N LYS A 78 2.71 -7.13 -11.03
CA LYS A 78 3.39 -8.29 -10.42
C LYS A 78 2.44 -9.31 -9.81
N THR A 79 1.26 -8.85 -9.37
CA THR A 79 0.35 -9.70 -8.57
C THR A 79 -0.99 -9.93 -9.25
N ASN A 80 -1.30 -9.19 -10.33
CA ASN A 80 -2.60 -9.22 -11.00
C ASN A 80 -3.75 -8.95 -10.01
N ARG A 81 -3.55 -8.03 -9.06
CA ARG A 81 -4.53 -7.60 -8.07
C ARG A 81 -4.74 -6.11 -8.19
N ALA A 82 -6.01 -5.71 -8.33
CA ALA A 82 -6.38 -4.31 -8.36
C ALA A 82 -5.99 -3.62 -7.05
N ALA A 83 -5.42 -2.42 -7.15
CA ALA A 83 -5.05 -1.62 -6.00
C ALA A 83 -5.57 -0.18 -6.14
N ARG A 84 -5.97 0.43 -5.03
CA ARG A 84 -6.39 1.84 -5.00
C ARG A 84 -5.88 2.51 -3.74
N ALA A 85 -5.33 3.69 -3.90
CA ALA A 85 -4.95 4.55 -2.80
C ALA A 85 -5.97 5.67 -2.58
N LYS A 86 -6.21 6.03 -1.32
CA LYS A 86 -6.96 7.23 -0.94
C LYS A 86 -6.16 8.02 0.10
N ALA A 87 -5.89 9.27 -0.23
CA ALA A 87 -5.23 10.20 0.67
C ALA A 87 -6.21 10.74 1.72
N LYS A 88 -5.78 10.79 2.97
CA LYS A 88 -6.35 11.66 4.01
C LYS A 88 -5.20 12.19 4.87
N CYS A 89 -4.22 12.84 4.24
CA CYS A 89 -3.25 13.65 5.00
C CYS A 89 -3.97 14.90 5.48
N LYS A 90 -4.07 15.06 6.81
CA LYS A 90 -4.26 16.39 7.38
C LYS A 90 -2.86 16.99 7.45
N GLY A 91 -2.64 18.12 6.79
CA GLY A 91 -1.52 18.98 7.15
C GLY A 91 -1.94 19.70 8.43
N ASP A 92 -1.19 19.50 9.50
CA ASP A 92 -1.05 20.49 10.56
C ASP A 92 0.39 21.02 10.46
#